data_AF-A0A9E1MWS5-F1
#
_entry.id   AF-A0A9E1MWS5-F1
#
_cell.length_a   1.000
_cell.length_b   1.000
_cell.length_c   1.000
_cell.angle_alpha   90.00
_cell.angle_beta   90.00
_cell.angle_gamma   90.00
#
_symmetry.space_group_name_H-M   'P 1'
#
loop_
_entity.id
_entity.type
_entity.pdbx_description
1 polymer ?
#
loop_
_entity_poly.entity_id
_entity_poly.type
_entity_poly.pdbx_seq_one_letter_code
_entity_poly.pdbx_strand_id
1 'polypeptide(L)'
;MNRFYDQSAFVKWSVGGALFFIPMGILIGAAHGLQILLTPYGVFAATVGVWLAIAALGFVFVPFLQTAFTPFLTLIGVYKYYSPMLMALLPTRRRVELHAGTWWDILYLTPWSQPGSKARRAILLSMLDGLLELADRIDRGEVALDAKIVGTSYFFNKSTIQRFGFRMEQPGLFCRFFLVFAILDITSQFSFTRGKLNVAPVWRARKATSTGAKLLANRENISRLRTRLAQRRRDAGP
;
A
#
# COMPACT_ATOMS: atom_id res chain seq x y z
N MET A 1 4.42 -13.18 -5.81
CA MET A 1 3.20 -12.34 -5.80
C MET A 1 2.23 -12.87 -4.75
N ASN A 2 1.17 -12.13 -4.42
CA ASN A 2 0.06 -12.68 -3.63
C ASN A 2 -0.56 -13.88 -4.39
N ARG A 3 -0.85 -14.99 -3.68
CA ARG A 3 -1.39 -16.25 -4.24
C ARG A 3 -2.69 -16.07 -5.04
N PHE A 4 -3.44 -15.01 -4.80
CA PHE A 4 -4.58 -14.63 -5.63
C PHE A 4 -4.20 -14.46 -7.11
N TYR A 5 -3.03 -13.89 -7.41
CA TYR A 5 -2.64 -13.61 -8.78
C TYR A 5 -2.14 -14.85 -9.55
N ASP A 6 -1.94 -15.97 -8.84
CA ASP A 6 -1.60 -17.27 -9.42
C ASP A 6 -2.85 -18.03 -9.91
N GLN A 7 -4.05 -17.52 -9.61
CA GLN A 7 -5.32 -18.09 -10.06
C GLN A 7 -5.55 -17.92 -11.58
N SER A 8 -6.52 -18.66 -12.12
CA SER A 8 -6.92 -18.54 -13.52
C SER A 8 -7.37 -17.12 -13.87
N ALA A 9 -7.23 -16.73 -15.14
CA ALA A 9 -7.66 -15.41 -15.61
C ALA A 9 -9.14 -15.15 -15.28
N PHE A 10 -10.01 -16.14 -15.46
CA PHE A 10 -11.42 -16.05 -15.13
C PHE A 10 -11.64 -15.70 -13.65
N VAL A 11 -11.01 -16.41 -12.72
CA VAL A 11 -11.16 -16.14 -11.27
C VAL A 11 -10.67 -14.74 -10.93
N LYS A 12 -9.51 -14.33 -11.46
CA LYS A 12 -8.93 -13.02 -11.20
C LYS A 12 -9.84 -11.89 -11.65
N TRP A 13 -10.34 -11.93 -12.88
CA TRP A 13 -11.21 -10.90 -13.43
C TRP A 13 -12.59 -10.89 -12.78
N SER A 14 -13.16 -12.05 -12.46
CA SER A 14 -14.44 -12.14 -11.75
C SER A 14 -14.34 -11.54 -10.35
N VAL A 15 -13.34 -11.94 -9.56
CA VAL A 15 -13.16 -11.43 -8.18
C VAL A 15 -12.74 -9.95 -8.20
N GLY A 16 -11.76 -9.59 -9.02
CA GLY A 16 -11.29 -8.21 -9.13
C GLY A 16 -12.41 -7.27 -9.62
N GLY A 17 -13.16 -7.68 -10.63
CA GLY A 17 -14.31 -6.94 -11.15
C GLY A 17 -15.43 -6.81 -10.10
N ALA A 18 -15.81 -7.89 -9.44
CA ALA A 18 -16.84 -7.86 -8.39
C ALA A 18 -16.46 -6.92 -7.24
N LEU A 19 -15.22 -7.02 -6.74
CA LEU A 19 -14.72 -6.15 -5.66
C LEU A 19 -14.61 -4.68 -6.07
N PHE A 20 -14.48 -4.38 -7.36
CA PHE A 20 -14.46 -3.01 -7.85
C PHE A 20 -15.86 -2.45 -8.11
N PHE A 21 -16.65 -3.11 -8.94
CA PHE A 21 -17.92 -2.57 -9.44
C PHE A 21 -19.07 -2.66 -8.44
N ILE A 22 -19.12 -3.69 -7.58
CA ILE A 22 -20.22 -3.81 -6.60
C ILE A 22 -20.17 -2.69 -5.57
N PRO A 23 -19.04 -2.44 -4.85
CA PRO A 23 -18.98 -1.33 -3.90
C PRO A 23 -19.19 0.03 -4.57
N MET A 24 -18.67 0.22 -5.79
CA MET A 24 -18.87 1.45 -6.55
C MET A 24 -20.35 1.67 -6.89
N GLY A 25 -21.04 0.64 -7.37
CA GLY A 25 -22.46 0.70 -7.70
C GLY A 25 -23.33 1.01 -6.47
N ILE A 26 -23.02 0.40 -5.32
CA ILE A 26 -23.70 0.70 -4.05
C ILE A 26 -23.50 2.16 -3.66
N LEU A 27 -22.26 2.68 -3.73
CA LEU A 27 -21.96 4.07 -3.37
C LEU A 27 -22.65 5.07 -4.30
N ILE A 28 -22.61 4.84 -5.61
CA ILE A 28 -23.27 5.67 -6.61
C ILE A 28 -24.79 5.63 -6.42
N GLY A 29 -25.37 4.45 -6.22
CA GLY A 29 -26.81 4.29 -5.98
C GLY A 29 -27.27 4.99 -4.69
N ALA A 30 -26.50 4.86 -3.60
CA ALA A 30 -26.79 5.55 -2.35
C ALA A 30 -26.71 7.07 -2.48
N ALA A 31 -25.71 7.58 -3.19
CA ALA A 31 -25.56 9.01 -3.48
C ALA A 31 -26.75 9.56 -4.28
N HIS A 32 -27.17 8.87 -5.35
CA HIS A 32 -28.33 9.27 -6.14
C HIS A 32 -29.64 9.18 -5.35
N GLY A 33 -29.82 8.12 -4.54
CA GLY A 33 -30.99 7.98 -3.66
C GLY A 33 -31.09 9.14 -2.66
N LEU A 34 -29.98 9.52 -2.05
CA LEU A 34 -29.92 10.68 -1.14
C LEU A 34 -30.21 11.99 -1.87
N GLN A 35 -29.70 12.16 -3.09
CA GLN A 35 -30.00 13.34 -3.91
C GLN A 35 -31.49 13.48 -4.19
N ILE A 36 -32.15 12.40 -4.60
CA ILE A 36 -33.59 12.38 -4.85
C ILE A 36 -34.37 12.74 -3.58
N LEU A 37 -34.00 12.15 -2.43
CA LEU A 37 -34.64 12.40 -1.14
C LEU A 37 -34.53 13.87 -0.71
N LEU A 38 -33.38 14.52 -0.96
CA LEU A 38 -33.13 15.89 -0.54
C LEU A 38 -33.64 16.94 -1.52
N THR A 39 -33.94 16.58 -2.77
CA THR A 39 -34.38 17.52 -3.82
C THR A 39 -35.62 18.35 -3.43
N PRO A 40 -36.65 17.80 -2.74
CA PRO A 40 -37.79 18.59 -2.27
C PRO A 40 -37.44 19.72 -1.29
N TYR A 41 -36.28 19.65 -0.62
CA TYR A 41 -35.80 20.66 0.33
C TYR A 41 -34.93 21.74 -0.33
N GLY A 42 -34.85 21.73 -1.67
CA GLY A 42 -34.10 22.68 -2.48
C GLY A 42 -32.82 22.08 -3.06
N VAL A 43 -32.60 22.32 -4.36
CA VAL A 43 -31.50 21.74 -5.15
C VAL A 43 -30.12 22.06 -4.56
N PHE A 44 -29.95 23.26 -4.00
CA PHE A 44 -28.69 23.66 -3.36
C PHE A 44 -28.41 22.84 -2.08
N ALA A 45 -29.40 22.74 -1.19
CA ALA A 45 -29.28 21.94 0.03
C ALA A 45 -29.09 20.45 -0.28
N ALA A 46 -29.78 19.93 -1.30
CA ALA A 46 -29.64 18.56 -1.77
C ALA A 46 -28.23 18.27 -2.30
N THR A 47 -27.71 19.15 -3.15
CA THR A 47 -26.38 18.98 -3.75
C THR A 47 -25.30 19.05 -2.69
N VAL A 48 -25.31 20.07 -1.83
CA VAL A 48 -24.32 20.24 -0.75
C VAL A 48 -24.41 19.09 0.26
N GLY A 49 -25.63 18.71 0.68
CA GLY A 49 -25.83 17.61 1.63
C GLY A 49 -25.32 16.26 1.12
N VAL A 50 -25.56 15.95 -0.16
CA VAL A 50 -25.05 14.72 -0.80
C VAL A 50 -23.52 14.73 -0.83
N TRP A 51 -22.88 15.81 -1.27
CA TRP A 51 -21.42 15.87 -1.32
C TRP A 51 -20.77 15.77 0.05
N LEU A 52 -21.36 16.38 1.08
CA LEU A 52 -20.89 16.24 2.46
C LEU A 52 -21.05 14.81 2.98
N ALA A 53 -22.18 14.15 2.70
CA ALA A 53 -22.39 12.75 3.06
C ALA A 53 -21.41 11.81 2.34
N ILE A 54 -21.19 12.02 1.04
CA ILE A 54 -20.18 11.26 0.26
C ILE A 54 -18.78 11.50 0.81
N ALA A 55 -18.42 12.74 1.17
CA ALA A 55 -17.12 13.04 1.75
C ALA A 55 -16.93 12.34 3.11
N ALA A 56 -17.96 12.38 3.98
CA ALA A 56 -17.93 11.74 5.29
C ALA A 56 -17.89 10.21 5.19
N LEU A 57 -18.76 9.61 4.37
CA LEU A 57 -18.77 8.17 4.11
C LEU A 57 -17.47 7.76 3.42
N GLY A 58 -17.05 8.50 2.40
CA GLY A 58 -15.80 8.28 1.69
C GLY A 58 -14.61 8.18 2.64
N PHE A 59 -14.47 9.08 3.62
CA PHE A 59 -13.40 9.01 4.62
C PHE A 59 -13.38 7.69 5.40
N VAL A 60 -14.54 7.18 5.83
CA VAL A 60 -14.67 5.91 6.58
C VAL A 60 -14.47 4.70 5.66
N PHE A 61 -14.94 4.78 4.41
CA PHE A 61 -14.91 3.69 3.45
C PHE A 61 -13.62 3.60 2.65
N VAL A 62 -12.77 4.64 2.61
CA VAL A 62 -11.49 4.67 1.89
C VAL A 62 -10.62 3.42 2.15
N PRO A 63 -10.41 2.95 3.39
CA PRO A 63 -9.62 1.73 3.64
C PRO A 63 -10.21 0.48 2.96
N PHE A 64 -11.53 0.35 2.97
CA PHE A 64 -12.24 -0.75 2.35
C PHE A 64 -12.17 -0.67 0.82
N LEU A 65 -12.37 0.53 0.26
CA LEU A 65 -12.26 0.75 -1.18
C LEU A 65 -10.83 0.50 -1.68
N GLN A 66 -9.82 0.99 -0.96
CA GLN A 66 -8.41 0.75 -1.31
C GLN A 66 -8.11 -0.75 -1.34
N THR A 67 -8.60 -1.50 -0.36
CA THR A 67 -8.48 -2.96 -0.29
C THR A 67 -9.21 -3.67 -1.43
N ALA A 68 -10.47 -3.31 -1.67
CA ALA A 68 -11.31 -3.92 -2.68
C ALA A 68 -10.83 -3.62 -4.12
N PHE A 69 -10.31 -2.42 -4.35
CA PHE A 69 -9.84 -1.99 -5.68
C PHE A 69 -8.44 -2.50 -6.00
N THR A 70 -7.64 -2.85 -4.99
CA THR A 70 -6.27 -3.39 -5.18
C THR A 70 -6.17 -4.48 -6.25
N PRO A 71 -6.96 -5.58 -6.19
CA PRO A 71 -6.87 -6.63 -7.22
C PRO A 71 -7.19 -6.10 -8.62
N PHE A 72 -8.24 -5.29 -8.77
CA PHE A 72 -8.61 -4.73 -10.07
C PHE A 72 -7.53 -3.80 -10.63
N LEU A 73 -7.04 -2.86 -9.83
CA LEU A 73 -5.97 -1.92 -10.21
C LEU A 73 -4.67 -2.65 -10.59
N THR A 74 -4.41 -3.81 -9.99
CA THR A 74 -3.29 -4.66 -10.38
C THR A 74 -3.51 -5.32 -11.73
N LEU A 75 -4.72 -5.83 -12.00
CA LEU A 75 -5.05 -6.49 -13.27
C LEU A 75 -4.96 -5.54 -14.47
N ILE A 76 -5.34 -4.28 -14.29
CA ILE A 76 -5.23 -3.25 -15.34
C ILE A 76 -3.84 -2.58 -15.40
N GLY A 77 -2.89 -3.02 -14.58
CA GLY A 77 -1.51 -2.53 -14.61
C GLY A 77 -1.24 -1.20 -13.91
N VAL A 78 -2.23 -0.65 -13.18
CA VAL A 78 -2.04 0.55 -12.34
C VAL A 78 -1.09 0.24 -11.18
N TYR A 79 -1.21 -0.94 -10.56
CA TYR A 79 -0.27 -1.44 -9.56
C TYR A 79 0.65 -2.51 -10.14
N LYS A 80 1.95 -2.36 -9.87
CA LYS A 80 2.96 -3.37 -10.20
C LYS A 80 3.64 -3.87 -8.93
N TYR A 81 3.51 -5.17 -8.65
CA TYR A 81 4.10 -5.79 -7.47
C TYR A 81 5.57 -6.16 -7.68
N TYR A 82 6.39 -5.85 -6.68
CA TYR A 82 7.72 -6.44 -6.50
C TYR A 82 7.69 -7.54 -5.43
N SER A 83 6.80 -7.39 -4.45
CA SER A 83 6.45 -8.41 -3.45
C SER A 83 5.06 -8.08 -2.87
N PRO A 84 4.39 -9.00 -2.14
CA PRO A 84 3.08 -8.70 -1.55
C PRO A 84 3.01 -7.38 -0.77
N MET A 85 4.07 -6.99 -0.05
CA MET A 85 4.09 -5.74 0.72
C MET A 85 4.87 -4.59 0.07
N LEU A 86 5.29 -4.73 -1.19
CA LEU A 86 5.94 -3.65 -1.92
C LEU A 86 5.48 -3.64 -3.38
N MET A 87 4.74 -2.61 -3.72
CA MET A 87 4.25 -2.36 -5.07
C MET A 87 4.59 -0.95 -5.53
N ALA A 88 4.48 -0.69 -6.83
CA ALA A 88 4.57 0.65 -7.39
C ALA A 88 3.29 1.06 -8.12
N LEU A 89 2.95 2.34 -7.98
CA LEU A 89 1.87 2.99 -8.73
C LEU A 89 2.42 3.48 -10.08
N LEU A 90 1.83 3.01 -11.18
CA LEU A 90 2.15 3.39 -12.56
C LEU A 90 3.67 3.55 -12.82
N PRO A 91 4.48 2.52 -12.51
CA PRO A 91 5.93 2.65 -12.63
C PRO A 91 6.33 2.83 -14.08
N THR A 92 7.31 3.71 -14.30
CA THR A 92 7.96 3.91 -15.58
C THR A 92 9.43 3.54 -15.47
N ARG A 93 10.15 3.47 -16.60
CA ARG A 93 11.60 3.27 -16.60
C ARG A 93 12.37 4.30 -15.79
N ARG A 94 11.85 5.53 -15.63
CA ARG A 94 12.54 6.65 -14.96
C ARG A 94 11.96 7.02 -13.61
N ARG A 95 10.82 6.46 -13.20
CA ARG A 95 10.14 6.83 -11.96
C ARG A 95 9.41 5.63 -11.36
N VAL A 96 9.74 5.31 -10.12
CA VAL A 96 9.13 4.23 -9.34
C VAL A 96 8.67 4.80 -8.01
N GLU A 97 7.36 4.97 -7.84
CA GLU A 97 6.75 5.32 -6.55
C GLU A 97 6.35 4.05 -5.81
N LEU A 98 7.08 3.75 -4.73
CA LEU A 98 6.88 2.60 -3.87
C LEU A 98 5.80 2.86 -2.83
N HIS A 99 4.88 1.91 -2.74
CA HIS A 99 3.80 1.84 -1.77
C HIS A 99 3.86 0.51 -1.03
N ALA A 100 3.47 0.52 0.24
CA ALA A 100 3.22 -0.71 0.97
C ALA A 100 1.98 -1.41 0.40
N GLY A 101 1.94 -2.74 0.52
CA GLY A 101 0.73 -3.52 0.20
C GLY A 101 -0.47 -3.09 1.06
N THR A 102 -1.67 -3.41 0.59
CA THR A 102 -2.92 -3.07 1.28
C THR A 102 -3.35 -4.20 2.21
N TRP A 103 -4.50 -4.05 2.87
CA TRP A 103 -5.11 -5.18 3.59
C TRP A 103 -5.33 -6.39 2.69
N TRP A 104 -5.58 -6.19 1.39
CA TRP A 104 -5.67 -7.28 0.42
C TRP A 104 -4.42 -8.14 0.41
N ASP A 105 -3.25 -7.55 0.57
CA ASP A 105 -1.99 -8.29 0.57
C ASP A 105 -1.71 -8.93 1.92
N ILE A 106 -2.05 -8.24 3.01
CA ILE A 106 -1.89 -8.77 4.37
C ILE A 106 -2.71 -10.05 4.55
N LEU A 107 -3.93 -10.10 4.01
CA LEU A 107 -4.82 -11.28 4.00
C LEU A 107 -4.12 -12.55 3.52
N TYR A 108 -3.28 -12.44 2.50
CA TYR A 108 -2.60 -13.58 1.88
C TYR A 108 -1.17 -13.75 2.37
N LEU A 109 -0.62 -12.78 3.10
CA LEU A 109 0.73 -12.84 3.64
C LEU A 109 0.80 -13.52 5.00
N THR A 110 -0.17 -13.25 5.88
CA THR A 110 -0.18 -13.78 7.25
C THR A 110 -1.60 -14.07 7.74
N PRO A 111 -1.83 -15.16 8.49
CA PRO A 111 -3.15 -15.42 9.06
C PRO A 111 -3.57 -14.30 10.02
N TRP A 112 -4.87 -13.97 10.03
CA TRP A 112 -5.47 -13.03 10.98
C TRP A 112 -5.25 -13.41 12.44
N SER A 113 -5.11 -14.71 12.73
CA SER A 113 -4.83 -15.23 14.07
C SER A 113 -3.40 -14.98 14.57
N GLN A 114 -2.53 -14.38 13.75
CA GLN A 114 -1.12 -14.12 14.10
C GLN A 114 -0.73 -12.64 14.06
N PRO A 115 -1.45 -11.74 14.77
CA PRO A 115 -1.08 -10.34 14.81
C PRO A 115 0.21 -10.12 15.63
N GLY A 116 0.73 -8.90 15.60
CA GLY A 116 1.91 -8.51 16.38
C GLY A 116 3.23 -8.84 15.70
N SER A 117 4.18 -9.36 16.47
CA SER A 117 5.57 -9.52 16.03
C SER A 117 5.71 -10.45 14.81
N LYS A 118 4.88 -11.49 14.72
CA LYS A 118 4.83 -12.42 13.58
C LYS A 118 4.40 -11.69 12.30
N ALA A 119 3.22 -11.04 12.29
CA ALA A 119 2.75 -10.21 11.18
C ALA A 119 3.75 -9.11 10.78
N ARG A 120 4.27 -8.36 11.76
CA ARG A 120 5.26 -7.30 11.49
C ARG A 120 6.50 -7.84 10.79
N ARG A 121 7.00 -9.00 11.21
CA ARG A 121 8.18 -9.62 10.60
C ARG A 121 7.88 -10.12 9.19
N ALA A 122 6.72 -10.74 8.97
CA ALA A 122 6.30 -11.17 7.63
C ALA A 122 6.21 -9.99 6.66
N ILE A 123 5.62 -8.87 7.10
CA ILE A 123 5.53 -7.64 6.32
C ILE A 123 6.91 -7.08 5.98
N LEU A 124 7.80 -6.99 6.97
CA LEU A 124 9.17 -6.48 6.75
C LEU A 124 9.98 -7.38 5.81
N LEU A 125 9.88 -8.70 5.95
CA LEU A 125 10.54 -9.63 5.02
C LEU A 125 10.02 -9.44 3.60
N SER A 126 8.70 -9.35 3.43
CA SER A 126 8.10 -9.09 2.12
C SER A 126 8.54 -7.74 1.55
N MET A 127 8.62 -6.67 2.33
CA MET A 127 9.15 -5.38 1.85
C MET A 127 10.59 -5.49 1.37
N LEU A 128 11.45 -6.24 2.09
CA LEU A 128 12.84 -6.46 1.68
C LEU A 128 12.93 -7.33 0.42
N ASP A 129 12.08 -8.35 0.28
CA ASP A 129 11.95 -9.13 -0.96
C ASP A 129 11.66 -8.22 -2.15
N GLY A 130 10.72 -7.29 -1.98
CA GLY A 130 10.34 -6.36 -3.06
C GLY A 130 11.45 -5.39 -3.42
N LEU A 131 12.24 -4.93 -2.44
CA LEU A 131 13.40 -4.07 -2.72
C LEU A 131 14.49 -4.81 -3.49
N LEU A 132 14.71 -6.10 -3.17
CA LEU A 132 15.64 -6.95 -3.90
C LEU A 132 15.17 -7.23 -5.33
N GLU A 133 13.89 -7.56 -5.51
CA GLU A 133 13.29 -7.73 -6.84
C GLU A 133 13.39 -6.43 -7.68
N LEU A 134 13.18 -5.27 -7.07
CA LEU A 134 13.39 -3.99 -7.76
C LEU A 134 14.87 -3.79 -8.15
N ALA A 135 15.81 -4.13 -7.27
CA ALA A 135 17.24 -4.09 -7.59
C ALA A 135 17.56 -5.01 -8.78
N ASP A 136 17.00 -6.23 -8.80
CA ASP A 136 17.20 -7.17 -9.90
C ASP A 136 16.61 -6.66 -11.22
N ARG A 137 15.48 -5.95 -11.18
CA ARG A 137 14.91 -5.29 -12.37
C ARG A 137 15.76 -4.13 -12.89
N ILE A 138 16.41 -3.39 -11.99
CA ILE A 138 17.37 -2.34 -12.37
C ILE A 138 18.58 -2.98 -13.05
N ASP A 139 19.09 -4.07 -12.48
CA ASP A 139 20.22 -4.83 -13.02
C ASP A 139 19.92 -5.38 -14.43
N ARG A 140 18.70 -5.89 -14.64
CA ARG A 140 18.20 -6.33 -15.96
C ARG A 140 17.87 -5.19 -16.93
N GLY A 141 18.02 -3.93 -16.54
CA GLY A 141 17.71 -2.76 -17.38
C GLY A 141 16.20 -2.52 -17.62
N GLU A 142 15.32 -3.17 -16.85
CA GLU A 142 13.87 -2.89 -16.87
C GLU A 142 13.55 -1.52 -16.25
N VAL A 143 14.39 -1.07 -15.32
CA VAL A 143 14.32 0.24 -14.65
C VAL A 143 15.68 0.91 -14.82
N ALA A 144 15.70 2.18 -15.21
CA ALA A 144 16.94 2.89 -15.49
C ALA A 144 17.77 3.13 -14.21
N LEU A 145 19.09 3.19 -14.34
CA LEU A 145 20.00 3.48 -13.24
C LEU A 145 19.79 4.89 -12.63
N ASP A 146 19.36 5.84 -13.45
CA ASP A 146 19.01 7.20 -13.03
C ASP A 146 17.54 7.33 -12.56
N ALA A 147 16.76 6.25 -12.59
CA ALA A 147 15.35 6.28 -12.23
C ALA A 147 15.16 6.80 -10.81
N LYS A 148 14.20 7.72 -10.64
CA LYS A 148 13.83 8.26 -9.34
C LYS A 148 12.96 7.26 -8.60
N ILE A 149 13.48 6.71 -7.52
CA ILE A 149 12.75 5.78 -6.65
C ILE A 149 12.29 6.57 -5.43
N VAL A 150 10.99 6.62 -5.20
CA VAL A 150 10.38 7.38 -4.11
C VAL A 150 9.52 6.44 -3.29
N GLY A 151 9.63 6.48 -1.97
CA GLY A 151 8.72 5.75 -1.09
C GLY A 151 8.32 6.63 0.09
N THR A 152 7.12 6.43 0.60
CA THR A 152 6.69 7.03 1.88
C THR A 152 6.50 5.90 2.87
N SER A 153 7.23 5.94 3.98
CA SER A 153 7.14 4.89 4.99
C SER A 153 7.22 5.45 6.40
N TYR A 154 6.44 4.85 7.29
CA TYR A 154 6.53 4.99 8.74
C TYR A 154 7.16 3.74 9.40
N PHE A 155 7.48 2.70 8.62
CA PHE A 155 8.02 1.43 9.14
C PHE A 155 9.53 1.48 9.38
N PHE A 156 10.27 2.14 8.50
CA PHE A 156 11.73 2.18 8.58
C PHE A 156 12.22 3.47 9.24
N ASN A 157 13.25 3.34 10.07
CA ASN A 157 13.96 4.48 10.64
C ASN A 157 14.99 5.04 9.64
N LYS A 158 15.53 6.22 9.96
CA LYS A 158 16.51 6.92 9.11
C LYS A 158 17.73 6.07 8.78
N SER A 159 18.29 5.36 9.77
CA SER A 159 19.52 4.58 9.58
C SER A 159 19.31 3.38 8.65
N THR A 160 18.16 2.71 8.74
CA THR A 160 17.82 1.59 7.85
C THR A 160 17.60 2.06 6.42
N ILE A 161 16.85 3.15 6.21
CA ILE A 161 16.59 3.70 4.87
C ILE A 161 17.91 4.12 4.19
N GLN A 162 18.83 4.76 4.93
CA GLN A 162 20.13 5.14 4.41
C GLN A 162 20.99 3.96 3.98
N ARG A 163 20.94 2.83 4.71
CA ARG A 163 21.63 1.58 4.34
C ARG A 163 21.10 0.95 3.05
N PHE A 164 19.91 1.35 2.59
CA PHE A 164 19.32 0.90 1.34
C PHE A 164 19.59 1.89 0.19
N GLY A 165 20.42 2.90 0.40
CA GLY A 165 20.76 3.92 -0.61
C GLY A 165 19.77 5.07 -0.71
N PHE A 166 18.75 5.12 0.15
CA PHE A 166 17.76 6.20 0.15
C PHE A 166 18.19 7.38 1.03
N ARG A 167 17.74 8.57 0.64
CA ARG A 167 17.84 9.81 1.41
C ARG A 167 16.47 10.19 1.94
N MET A 168 16.44 10.76 3.14
CA MET A 168 15.20 11.19 3.78
C MET A 168 14.88 12.62 3.38
N GLU A 169 13.66 12.84 2.91
CA GLU A 169 13.09 14.14 2.58
C GLU A 169 11.89 14.42 3.49
N GLN A 170 11.60 15.71 3.69
CA GLN A 170 10.35 16.08 4.34
C GLN A 170 9.18 15.80 3.39
N PRO A 171 8.08 15.19 3.87
CA PRO A 171 6.89 15.02 3.05
C PRO A 171 6.27 16.40 2.78
N GLY A 172 5.95 16.66 1.50
CA GLY A 172 5.20 17.85 1.10
C GLY A 172 3.76 17.84 1.62
N LEU A 173 3.08 18.98 1.51
CA LEU A 173 1.71 19.16 2.00
C LEU A 173 0.72 18.15 1.41
N PHE A 174 0.81 17.89 0.09
CA PHE A 174 -0.04 16.90 -0.59
C PHE A 174 0.11 15.48 -0.01
N CYS A 175 1.33 15.08 0.35
CA CYS A 175 1.56 13.78 0.97
C CYS A 175 0.90 13.71 2.35
N ARG A 176 0.96 14.79 3.14
CA ARG A 176 0.28 14.86 4.45
C ARG A 176 -1.24 14.82 4.31
N PHE A 177 -1.80 15.53 3.34
CA PHE A 177 -3.24 15.49 3.06
C PHE A 177 -3.71 14.07 2.73
N PHE A 178 -3.02 13.37 1.83
CA PHE A 178 -3.36 11.98 1.50
C PHE A 178 -3.24 11.03 2.71
N LEU A 179 -2.23 11.22 3.56
CA LEU A 179 -2.07 10.44 4.79
C LEU A 179 -3.23 10.61 5.78
N VAL A 180 -3.95 11.74 5.76
CA VAL A 180 -5.15 11.94 6.59
C VAL A 180 -6.28 11.02 6.11
N PHE A 181 -6.54 10.95 4.81
CA PHE A 181 -7.56 10.03 4.27
C PHE A 181 -7.20 8.57 4.47
N ALA A 182 -5.90 8.25 4.43
CA ALA A 182 -5.41 6.90 4.69
C ALA A 182 -5.20 6.59 6.18
N ILE A 183 -5.56 7.48 7.12
CA ILE A 183 -5.20 7.32 8.54
C ILE A 183 -5.83 6.07 9.17
N LEU A 184 -7.08 5.77 8.80
CA LEU A 184 -7.79 4.58 9.29
C LEU A 184 -7.16 3.29 8.76
N ASP A 185 -6.80 3.28 7.47
CA ASP A 185 -6.10 2.15 6.84
C ASP A 185 -4.74 1.92 7.50
N ILE A 186 -3.91 2.96 7.57
CA ILE A 186 -2.58 2.87 8.16
C ILE A 186 -2.62 2.50 9.64
N THR A 187 -3.55 3.07 10.41
CA THR A 187 -3.71 2.79 11.85
C THR A 187 -4.17 1.37 12.10
N SER A 188 -5.10 0.85 11.30
CA SER A 188 -5.55 -0.53 11.43
C SER A 188 -4.42 -1.51 11.13
N GLN A 189 -3.67 -1.32 10.03
CA GLN A 189 -2.52 -2.15 9.70
C GLN A 189 -1.43 -2.05 10.79
N PHE A 190 -1.16 -0.85 11.28
CA PHE A 190 -0.19 -0.63 12.36
C PHE A 190 -0.62 -1.37 13.65
N SER A 191 -1.88 -1.25 14.06
CA SER A 191 -2.45 -1.97 15.21
C SER A 191 -2.28 -3.48 15.05
N PHE A 192 -2.58 -4.00 13.85
CA PHE A 192 -2.40 -5.42 13.53
C PHE A 192 -0.94 -5.85 13.66
N THR A 193 0.02 -5.08 13.13
CA THR A 193 1.46 -5.36 13.32
C THR A 193 1.95 -5.21 14.76
N ARG A 194 1.19 -4.56 15.63
CA ARG A 194 1.49 -4.41 17.06
C ARG A 194 0.79 -5.45 17.93
N GLY A 195 -0.23 -6.14 17.42
CA GLY A 195 -1.04 -7.08 18.20
C GLY A 195 -1.96 -6.41 19.21
N LYS A 196 -2.12 -5.08 19.12
CA LYS A 196 -2.95 -4.27 20.00
C LYS A 196 -3.39 -3.01 19.29
N LEU A 197 -4.54 -2.47 19.69
CA LEU A 197 -5.03 -1.18 19.18
C LEU A 197 -4.01 -0.09 19.48
N ASN A 198 -3.51 0.56 18.42
CA ASN A 198 -2.51 1.60 18.53
C ASN A 198 -2.58 2.53 17.31
N VAL A 199 -2.56 3.84 17.56
CA VAL A 199 -2.60 4.83 16.49
C VAL A 199 -1.25 4.91 15.79
N ALA A 200 -1.26 4.83 14.46
CA ALA A 200 -0.05 4.96 13.69
C ALA A 200 0.48 6.41 13.76
N PRO A 201 1.80 6.63 13.91
CA PRO A 201 2.38 7.96 13.92
C PRO A 201 2.48 8.52 12.50
N VAL A 202 1.36 8.65 11.77
CA VAL A 202 1.30 9.08 10.36
C VAL A 202 1.94 10.46 10.14
N TRP A 203 1.85 11.34 11.14
CA TRP A 203 2.49 12.66 11.14
C TRP A 203 4.03 12.59 11.10
N ARG A 204 4.60 11.46 11.52
CA ARG A 204 6.05 11.19 11.49
C ARG A 204 6.46 10.42 10.24
N ALA A 205 5.54 10.15 9.31
CA ALA A 205 5.87 9.53 8.03
C ALA A 205 6.93 10.37 7.33
N ARG A 206 7.89 9.69 6.71
CA ARG A 206 8.99 10.33 6.01
C ARG A 206 8.97 9.88 4.56
N LYS A 207 9.31 10.83 3.69
CA LYS A 207 9.55 10.53 2.28
C LYS A 207 11.00 10.08 2.15
N ALA A 208 11.21 8.99 1.43
CA ALA A 208 12.52 8.45 1.12
C ALA A 208 12.72 8.49 -0.39
N THR A 209 13.87 8.99 -0.84
CA THR A 209 14.20 9.10 -2.26
C THR A 209 15.55 8.46 -2.57
N SER A 210 15.65 7.77 -3.70
CA SER A 210 16.87 7.12 -4.17
C SER A 210 16.93 7.17 -5.69
N THR A 211 18.05 6.69 -6.25
CA THR A 211 18.19 6.39 -7.67
C THR A 211 18.33 4.88 -7.87
N GLY A 212 18.05 4.40 -9.09
CA GLY A 212 18.26 2.99 -9.45
C GLY A 212 19.67 2.51 -9.09
N ALA A 213 20.69 3.26 -9.49
CA ALA A 213 22.10 2.97 -9.22
C ALA A 213 22.41 2.85 -7.73
N LYS A 214 21.87 3.75 -6.90
CA LYS A 214 22.08 3.70 -5.44
C LYS A 214 21.40 2.51 -4.79
N LEU A 215 20.19 2.17 -5.24
CA LEU A 215 19.49 0.99 -4.74
C LEU A 215 20.26 -0.29 -5.11
N LEU A 216 20.68 -0.39 -6.37
CA LEU A 216 21.45 -1.52 -6.88
C LEU A 216 22.78 -1.69 -6.12
N ALA A 217 23.53 -0.59 -5.92
CA ALA A 217 24.78 -0.59 -5.15
C ALA A 217 24.60 -1.03 -3.69
N ASN A 218 23.39 -0.90 -3.12
CA ASN A 218 23.09 -1.29 -1.75
C ASN A 218 22.32 -2.63 -1.65
N ARG A 219 22.16 -3.36 -2.75
CA ARG A 219 21.46 -4.65 -2.81
C ARG A 219 21.97 -5.65 -1.77
N GLU A 220 23.29 -5.72 -1.57
CA GLU A 220 23.89 -6.64 -0.61
C GLU A 220 23.49 -6.30 0.84
N ASN A 221 23.41 -5.01 1.20
CA ASN A 221 22.98 -4.58 2.53
C ASN A 221 21.53 -5.00 2.82
N ILE A 222 20.65 -4.89 1.81
CA ILE A 222 19.25 -5.31 1.88
C ILE A 222 19.18 -6.83 2.08
N SER A 223 19.95 -7.59 1.28
CA SER A 223 20.02 -9.06 1.36
C SER A 223 20.51 -9.53 2.74
N ARG A 224 21.59 -8.94 3.26
CA ARG A 224 22.13 -9.25 4.59
C ARG A 224 21.08 -9.01 5.69
N LEU A 225 20.34 -7.90 5.64
CA LEU A 225 19.29 -7.63 6.62
C LEU A 225 18.14 -8.65 6.53
N ARG A 226 17.70 -8.97 5.30
CA ARG A 226 16.67 -9.96 5.05
C ARG A 226 17.05 -11.32 5.64
N THR A 227 18.25 -11.80 5.36
CA THR A 227 18.76 -13.09 5.87
C THR A 227 18.80 -13.10 7.40
N ARG A 228 19.27 -12.02 8.04
CA ARG A 228 19.26 -11.90 9.51
C ARG A 228 17.85 -11.96 10.09
N LEU A 229 16.88 -11.29 9.47
CA LEU A 229 15.48 -11.31 9.92
C LEU A 229 14.82 -12.67 9.70
N ALA A 230 15.16 -13.36 8.61
CA ALA A 230 14.66 -14.69 8.31
C ALA A 230 15.22 -15.76 9.27
N GLN A 231 16.51 -15.68 9.64
CA GLN A 231 17.12 -16.62 10.58
C GLN A 231 16.43 -16.55 11.95
N ARG A 232 16.24 -15.33 12.49
CA ARG A 232 15.49 -15.10 13.74
C ARG A 232 14.04 -15.60 13.72
N ARG A 233 13.47 -15.90 12.55
CA ARG A 233 12.13 -16.52 12.43
C ARG A 233 12.20 -18.02 12.67
N ARG A 234 13.23 -18.69 12.15
CA ARG A 234 13.43 -20.13 12.37
C ARG A 234 13.70 -20.43 13.84
N ASP A 235 14.49 -19.59 14.49
CA ASP A 235 14.86 -19.76 15.90
C ASP A 235 13.71 -19.47 16.88
N ALA A 236 12.63 -18.84 16.43
CA ALA A 236 11.49 -18.43 17.27
C ALA A 236 10.28 -19.40 17.23
N GLY A 237 10.38 -20.51 16.49
CA GLY A 237 9.28 -21.50 16.33
C GLY A 237 8.08 -20.99 15.50
N PRO A 238 7.23 -21.91 14.99
CA PRO A 238 5.99 -21.57 14.27
C PRO A 238 4.96 -20.81 15.10
#